data_AF-A0A2S6SUE3-F1
#
_entry.id   AF-A0A2S6SUE3-F1
#
_cell.length_a   1.000
_cell.length_b   1.000
_cell.length_c   1.000
_cell.angle_alpha   90.00
_cell.angle_beta   90.00
_cell.angle_gamma   90.00
#
_symmetry.space_group_name_H-M   'P 1'
#
loop_
_entity.id
_entity.type
_entity.pdbx_description
1 polymer ?
#
loop_
_entity_poly.entity_id
_entity_poly.type
_entity_poly.pdbx_seq_one_letter_code
_entity_poly.pdbx_strand_id
1 'polypeptide(L)'
;MKNKKGFSLIEFLVVVALIGVLSMFFYTPKTTRWNNEVASAQSKIVSLLKYYQKKSMRDGYKYYVNLKLNTAQETFSMAAFVDKNITSRQSVCTSSTDSNFSERRLFDTLKNIRVLGCKSGGKSCRNTSSNNMGICFFPNGSSAAVDDRKEWYIFHSAGDNTTHARNAYKFVVWKTTSFIETSTCRGNATYANISSRALSCSKWIEE
;
A
#
# COMPACT_ATOMS: atom_id res chain seq x y z
N MET A 1 40.46 -45.87 25.37
CA MET A 1 39.60 -45.27 26.42
C MET A 1 38.74 -44.17 25.79
N LYS A 2 37.41 -44.30 25.77
CA LYS A 2 36.50 -43.24 25.28
C LYS A 2 35.99 -42.45 26.49
N ASN A 3 36.49 -41.23 26.68
CA ASN A 3 35.94 -40.28 27.65
C ASN A 3 34.53 -39.86 27.19
N LYS A 4 33.48 -40.43 27.78
CA LYS A 4 32.13 -39.88 27.66
C LYS A 4 32.04 -38.70 28.64
N LYS A 5 32.37 -37.49 28.17
CA LYS A 5 32.06 -36.26 28.92
C LYS A 5 30.54 -36.11 28.95
N GLY A 6 29.93 -36.43 30.08
CA GLY A 6 28.54 -36.09 30.36
C GLY A 6 28.42 -34.59 30.62
N PHE A 7 27.32 -34.00 30.14
CA PHE A 7 27.01 -32.59 30.35
C PHE A 7 26.86 -32.30 31.84
N SER A 8 27.54 -31.27 32.36
CA SER A 8 27.34 -30.86 33.75
C SER A 8 25.98 -30.16 33.92
N LEU A 9 25.36 -30.30 35.10
CA LEU A 9 24.07 -29.69 35.40
C LEU A 9 24.10 -28.15 35.21
N ILE A 10 25.25 -27.53 35.51
CA ILE A 10 25.43 -26.09 35.36
C ILE A 10 25.60 -25.68 33.89
N GLU A 11 26.28 -26.50 33.08
CA GLU A 11 26.38 -26.27 31.64
C GLU A 11 24.99 -26.36 30.99
N PHE A 12 24.15 -27.31 31.46
CA PHE A 12 22.78 -27.43 30.98
C PHE A 12 21.93 -26.19 31.31
N LEU A 13 22.00 -25.69 32.55
CA LEU A 13 21.28 -24.48 32.97
C LEU A 13 21.71 -23.23 32.18
N VAL A 14 23.01 -23.05 31.95
CA VAL A 14 23.53 -21.93 31.17
C VAL A 14 23.05 -21.99 29.72
N VAL A 15 23.06 -23.18 29.11
CA VAL A 15 22.56 -23.37 27.74
C VAL A 15 21.07 -23.08 27.64
N VAL A 16 20.25 -23.56 28.58
CA VAL A 16 18.80 -23.29 28.60
C VAL A 16 18.52 -21.79 28.78
N ALA A 17 19.26 -21.11 29.66
CA ALA A 17 19.14 -19.67 29.85
C ALA A 17 19.51 -18.88 28.59
N LEU A 18 20.60 -19.26 27.92
CA LEU A 18 21.03 -18.63 26.67
C LEU A 18 20.03 -18.87 25.53
N ILE A 19 19.50 -20.09 25.38
CA ILE A 19 18.46 -20.39 24.39
C ILE A 19 17.19 -19.60 24.69
N GLY A 20 16.80 -19.47 25.97
CA GLY A 20 15.67 -18.66 26.40
C GLY A 20 15.81 -17.19 26.02
N VAL A 21 16.96 -16.58 26.32
CA VAL A 21 17.25 -15.19 25.95
C VAL A 21 17.28 -15.00 24.43
N LEU A 22 17.96 -15.89 23.69
CA LEU A 22 18.03 -15.83 22.23
C LEU A 22 16.65 -15.99 21.59
N SER A 23 15.79 -16.85 22.13
CA SER A 23 14.43 -17.08 21.60
C SER A 23 13.54 -15.83 21.64
N MET A 24 13.73 -14.94 22.61
CA MET A 24 12.97 -13.69 22.71
C MET A 24 13.34 -12.68 21.62
N PHE A 25 14.61 -12.63 21.19
CA PHE A 25 15.07 -11.66 20.18
C PHE A 25 14.63 -12.02 18.76
N PHE A 26 14.35 -13.29 18.46
CA PHE A 26 13.93 -13.73 17.13
C PHE A 26 12.41 -13.76 16.93
N TYR A 27 11.62 -13.58 17.99
CA TYR A 27 10.16 -13.64 17.89
C TYR A 27 9.52 -12.25 17.71
N THR A 28 9.35 -11.83 16.45
CA THR A 28 8.46 -10.70 16.13
C THR A 28 7.04 -11.23 15.94
N PRO A 29 6.04 -10.78 16.73
CA PRO A 29 4.65 -11.18 16.54
C PRO A 29 4.17 -10.87 15.11
N LYS A 30 3.41 -11.80 14.51
CA LYS A 30 2.90 -11.67 13.13
C LYS A 30 2.19 -10.33 12.90
N THR A 31 1.33 -9.91 13.84
CA THR A 31 0.62 -8.63 13.78
C THR A 31 1.55 -7.43 13.72
N THR A 32 2.64 -7.41 14.50
CA THR A 32 3.64 -6.34 14.47
C THR A 32 4.32 -6.26 13.11
N ARG A 33 4.76 -7.41 12.58
CA ARG A 33 5.36 -7.49 11.24
C ARG A 33 4.40 -6.98 10.16
N TRP A 34 3.15 -7.43 10.19
CA TRP A 34 2.14 -7.02 9.20
C TRP A 34 1.77 -5.55 9.30
N ASN A 35 1.70 -4.97 10.50
CA ASN A 35 1.53 -3.52 10.66
C ASN A 35 2.66 -2.73 9.99
N ASN A 36 3.90 -3.20 10.14
CA ASN A 36 5.06 -2.58 9.48
C ASN A 36 5.02 -2.73 7.96
N GLU A 37 4.56 -3.88 7.45
CA GLU A 37 4.38 -4.11 6.01
C GLU A 37 3.35 -3.14 5.41
N VAL A 38 2.21 -2.89 6.08
CA VAL A 38 1.21 -1.91 5.61
C VAL A 38 1.75 -0.48 5.68
N ALA A 39 2.47 -0.12 6.74
CA ALA A 39 3.10 1.20 6.86
C ALA A 39 4.12 1.43 5.73
N SER A 40 4.95 0.43 5.45
CA SER A 40 5.91 0.47 4.34
C SER A 40 5.21 0.59 3.00
N ALA A 41 4.12 -0.17 2.80
CA ALA A 41 3.30 -0.09 1.60
C ALA A 41 2.74 1.32 1.37
N GLN A 42 2.15 1.93 2.40
CA GLN A 42 1.64 3.30 2.33
C GLN A 42 2.74 4.29 1.95
N SER A 43 3.89 4.24 2.63
CA SER A 43 5.00 5.16 2.36
C SER A 43 5.49 5.05 0.92
N LYS A 44 5.67 3.81 0.43
CA LYS A 44 6.11 3.57 -0.94
C LYS A 44 5.07 4.04 -1.97
N ILE A 45 3.78 3.73 -1.77
CA ILE A 45 2.69 4.14 -2.67
C ILE A 45 2.63 5.66 -2.77
N VAL A 46 2.58 6.35 -1.63
CA VAL A 46 2.48 7.82 -1.57
C VAL A 46 3.73 8.48 -2.15
N SER A 47 4.92 7.95 -1.87
CA SER A 47 6.17 8.44 -2.44
C SER A 47 6.17 8.38 -3.97
N LEU A 48 5.68 7.27 -4.55
CA LEU A 48 5.57 7.12 -5.99
C LEU A 48 4.55 8.10 -6.60
N LEU A 49 3.40 8.28 -5.94
CA LEU A 49 2.40 9.25 -6.38
C LEU A 49 2.96 10.68 -6.36
N LYS A 50 3.63 11.08 -5.28
CA LYS A 50 4.30 12.39 -5.17
C LYS A 50 5.40 12.56 -6.23
N TYR A 51 6.12 11.49 -6.56
CA TYR A 51 7.11 11.50 -7.64
C TYR A 51 6.46 11.84 -8.99
N TYR A 52 5.39 11.14 -9.37
CA TYR A 52 4.71 11.38 -10.65
C TYR A 52 3.95 12.71 -10.69
N GLN A 53 3.41 13.16 -9.56
CA GLN A 53 2.87 14.51 -9.40
C GLN A 53 3.95 15.55 -9.76
N LYS A 54 5.10 15.52 -9.10
CA LYS A 54 6.21 16.46 -9.37
C LYS A 54 6.74 16.34 -10.80
N LYS A 55 6.85 15.12 -11.29
CA LYS A 55 7.34 14.85 -12.64
C LYS A 55 6.42 15.38 -13.73
N SER A 56 5.10 15.27 -13.56
CA SER A 56 4.11 15.84 -14.49
C SER A 56 4.29 17.34 -14.67
N MET A 57 4.47 18.06 -13.56
CA MET A 57 4.67 19.51 -13.55
C MET A 57 6.02 19.91 -14.13
N ARG A 58 7.05 19.08 -13.94
CA ARG A 58 8.40 19.35 -14.42
C ARG A 58 8.56 19.09 -15.93
N ASP A 59 8.07 17.95 -16.40
CA ASP A 59 8.31 17.48 -17.78
C ASP A 59 7.21 17.95 -18.75
N GLY A 60 6.10 18.50 -18.25
CA GLY A 60 5.00 18.99 -19.08
C GLY A 60 4.07 17.89 -19.62
N TYR A 61 4.11 16.68 -19.06
CA TYR A 61 3.33 15.51 -19.51
C TYR A 61 2.30 15.02 -18.48
N LYS A 62 1.32 14.23 -18.93
CA LYS A 62 0.41 13.46 -18.07
C LYS A 62 1.18 12.28 -17.56
N TYR A 63 0.93 11.93 -16.31
CA TYR A 63 1.23 10.61 -15.83
C TYR A 63 -0.06 9.96 -15.33
N TYR A 64 -0.46 8.86 -15.96
CA TYR A 64 -1.49 7.97 -15.46
C TYR A 64 -0.84 6.87 -14.63
N VAL A 65 -1.02 6.93 -13.31
CA VAL A 65 -0.55 5.91 -12.39
C VAL A 65 -1.66 4.90 -12.16
N ASN A 66 -1.51 3.71 -12.73
CA ASN A 66 -2.42 2.60 -12.54
C ASN A 66 -2.10 1.87 -11.22
N LEU A 67 -3.13 1.61 -10.43
CA LEU A 67 -3.05 0.81 -9.21
C LEU A 67 -3.70 -0.54 -9.53
N LYS A 68 -2.96 -1.64 -9.44
CA LYS A 68 -3.43 -2.97 -9.83
C LYS A 68 -3.32 -3.95 -8.67
N LEU A 69 -4.48 -4.49 -8.28
CA LEU A 69 -4.56 -5.61 -7.34
C LEU A 69 -4.76 -6.91 -8.11
N ASN A 70 -3.91 -7.90 -7.87
CA ASN A 70 -4.08 -9.27 -8.31
C ASN A 70 -4.56 -10.12 -7.13
N THR A 71 -5.85 -10.43 -7.11
CA THR A 71 -6.47 -11.21 -6.03
C THR A 71 -6.04 -12.68 -6.05
N ALA A 72 -5.66 -13.24 -7.20
CA ALA A 72 -5.24 -14.64 -7.32
C ALA A 72 -3.82 -14.87 -6.77
N GLN A 73 -2.96 -13.86 -6.88
CA GLN A 73 -1.57 -13.92 -6.38
C GLN A 73 -1.37 -13.17 -5.06
N GLU A 74 -2.43 -12.56 -4.53
CA GLU A 74 -2.41 -11.70 -3.36
C GLU A 74 -1.37 -10.58 -3.44
N THR A 75 -1.29 -9.95 -4.60
CA THR A 75 -0.28 -8.94 -4.88
C THR A 75 -0.86 -7.62 -5.32
N PHE A 76 -0.19 -6.54 -4.93
CA PHE A 76 -0.46 -5.18 -5.38
C PHE A 76 0.74 -4.64 -6.17
N SER A 77 0.47 -3.95 -7.26
CA SER A 77 1.49 -3.34 -8.11
C SER A 77 1.01 -1.97 -8.62
N MET A 78 1.96 -1.11 -8.95
CA MET A 78 1.70 0.17 -9.60
C MET A 78 2.52 0.28 -10.87
N ALA A 79 1.89 0.80 -11.91
CA ALA A 79 2.53 1.10 -13.18
C ALA A 79 2.13 2.50 -13.62
N ALA A 80 3.08 3.29 -14.10
CA ALA A 80 2.80 4.62 -14.62
C ALA A 80 3.00 4.66 -16.13
N PHE A 81 2.09 5.38 -16.78
CA PHE A 81 2.05 5.57 -18.22
C PHE A 81 2.11 7.06 -18.49
N VAL A 82 3.04 7.46 -19.35
CA VAL A 82 3.17 8.86 -19.76
C VAL A 82 2.28 9.09 -20.98
N ASP A 83 1.65 10.26 -21.02
CA ASP A 83 0.95 10.74 -22.20
C ASP A 83 1.50 12.12 -22.54
N LYS A 84 2.09 12.21 -23.74
CA LYS A 84 2.78 13.41 -24.22
C LYS A 84 1.87 14.34 -25.00
N ASN A 85 0.75 13.85 -25.52
CA ASN A 85 -0.15 14.59 -26.40
C ASN A 85 -1.30 15.22 -25.61
N ILE A 86 -0.96 16.08 -24.64
CA ILE A 86 -1.98 16.80 -23.86
C ILE A 86 -2.05 18.25 -24.28
N THR A 87 -3.21 18.63 -24.80
CA THR A 87 -3.69 19.99 -24.64
C THR A 87 -4.12 20.16 -23.18
N SER A 88 -3.59 21.15 -22.48
CA SER A 88 -3.73 21.48 -21.03
C SER A 88 -5.13 21.47 -20.39
N ARG A 89 -6.17 20.99 -21.09
CA ARG A 89 -7.60 21.03 -20.76
C ARG A 89 -8.29 19.68 -20.62
N GLN A 90 -7.63 18.53 -20.75
CA GLN A 90 -8.32 17.25 -20.55
C GLN A 90 -8.58 16.98 -19.06
N SER A 91 -9.80 17.26 -18.61
CA SER A 91 -10.26 17.12 -17.21
C SER A 91 -10.71 15.71 -16.82
N VAL A 92 -10.61 14.74 -17.74
CA VAL A 92 -11.01 13.35 -17.53
C VAL A 92 -9.75 12.49 -17.43
N CYS A 93 -9.59 11.77 -16.31
CA CYS A 93 -8.52 10.79 -16.20
C CYS A 93 -8.89 9.54 -17.01
N THR A 94 -8.33 9.45 -18.20
CA THR A 94 -8.38 8.27 -19.04
C THR A 94 -7.12 7.44 -18.83
N SER A 95 -7.26 6.11 -18.84
CA SER A 95 -6.11 5.22 -18.96
C SER A 95 -5.34 5.55 -20.24
N SER A 96 -4.01 5.59 -20.16
CA SER A 96 -3.20 5.74 -21.38
C SER A 96 -3.47 4.56 -22.32
N THR A 97 -3.81 4.87 -23.58
CA THR A 97 -3.92 3.88 -24.65
C THR A 97 -2.60 3.67 -25.38
N ASP A 98 -1.55 4.41 -25.00
CA ASP A 98 -0.24 4.35 -25.65
C ASP A 98 0.59 3.19 -25.06
N SER A 99 0.53 2.04 -25.73
CA SER A 99 1.32 0.84 -25.39
C SER A 99 2.83 1.04 -25.59
N ASN A 100 3.26 2.09 -26.28
CA ASN A 100 4.65 2.32 -26.65
C ASN A 100 5.43 3.15 -25.61
N PHE A 101 4.76 3.68 -24.59
CA PHE A 101 5.38 4.49 -23.55
C PHE A 101 5.00 4.03 -22.13
N SER A 102 5.47 2.83 -21.77
CA SER A 102 5.55 2.40 -20.38
C SER A 102 6.81 2.99 -19.77
N GLU A 103 6.67 3.95 -18.84
CA GLU A 103 7.82 4.36 -18.07
C GLU A 103 8.15 3.27 -17.05
N ARG A 104 9.33 2.66 -17.22
CA ARG A 104 9.76 1.40 -16.56
C ARG A 104 10.10 1.53 -15.07
N ARG A 105 9.65 2.57 -14.37
CA ARG A 105 9.73 2.58 -12.89
C ARG A 105 8.58 1.76 -12.34
N LEU A 106 8.69 0.46 -12.54
CA LEU A 106 7.81 -0.53 -11.96
C LEU A 106 8.00 -0.48 -10.45
N PHE A 107 6.88 -0.32 -9.76
CA PHE A 107 6.84 -0.47 -8.33
C PHE A 107 7.00 -1.96 -8.00
N ASP A 108 7.95 -2.32 -7.14
CA ASP A 108 8.13 -3.71 -6.70
C ASP A 108 6.81 -4.23 -6.14
N THR A 109 6.41 -5.40 -6.62
CA THR A 109 5.12 -5.98 -6.27
C THR A 109 5.02 -6.20 -4.75
N LEU A 110 3.99 -5.64 -4.10
CA LEU A 110 3.74 -5.84 -2.68
C LEU A 110 2.89 -7.08 -2.49
N LYS A 111 3.41 -8.04 -1.74
CA LYS A 111 2.65 -9.21 -1.34
C LYS A 111 1.78 -8.89 -0.12
N ASN A 112 0.60 -9.50 -0.04
CA ASN A 112 -0.35 -9.37 1.06
C ASN A 112 -0.85 -7.94 1.34
N ILE A 113 -0.74 -7.05 0.36
CA ILE A 113 -1.26 -5.69 0.46
C ILE A 113 -2.49 -5.57 -0.41
N ARG A 114 -3.57 -5.06 0.18
CA ARG A 114 -4.81 -4.76 -0.50
C ARG A 114 -4.98 -3.25 -0.57
N VAL A 115 -5.32 -2.77 -1.76
CA VAL A 115 -5.69 -1.37 -1.98
C VAL A 115 -7.11 -1.32 -2.52
N LEU A 116 -7.95 -0.51 -1.88
CA LEU A 116 -9.32 -0.23 -2.27
C LEU A 116 -9.43 1.22 -2.69
N GLY A 117 -10.05 1.50 -3.82
CA GLY A 117 -10.48 2.86 -4.15
C GLY A 117 -11.96 3.02 -3.85
N CYS A 118 -12.32 4.12 -3.22
CA CYS A 118 -13.67 4.44 -2.81
C CYS A 118 -14.04 5.85 -3.29
N LYS A 119 -15.35 6.12 -3.36
CA LYS A 119 -15.84 7.50 -3.40
C LYS A 119 -15.56 8.19 -2.06
N SER A 120 -15.64 9.52 -2.07
CA SER A 120 -15.53 10.36 -0.87
C SER A 120 -16.36 9.82 0.30
N GLY A 121 -15.77 9.78 1.49
CA GLY A 121 -16.36 9.25 2.71
C GLY A 121 -16.43 7.71 2.77
N GLY A 122 -15.56 7.01 2.05
CA GLY A 122 -15.50 5.54 2.08
C GLY A 122 -16.69 4.81 1.46
N LYS A 123 -17.47 5.47 0.60
CA LYS A 123 -18.65 4.87 -0.05
C LYS A 123 -18.28 4.14 -1.35
N SER A 124 -19.03 3.11 -1.71
CA SER A 124 -18.91 2.39 -2.99
C SER A 124 -17.49 1.86 -3.29
N CYS A 125 -16.80 1.34 -2.28
CA CYS A 125 -15.45 0.82 -2.40
C CYS A 125 -15.34 -0.37 -3.37
N ARG A 126 -14.27 -0.37 -4.16
CA ARG A 126 -13.93 -1.46 -5.08
C ARG A 126 -12.44 -1.78 -4.98
N ASN A 127 -12.11 -3.05 -5.20
CA ASN A 127 -10.71 -3.48 -5.37
C ASN A 127 -10.13 -2.78 -6.60
N THR A 128 -8.86 -2.36 -6.52
CA THR A 128 -8.13 -1.70 -7.64
C THR A 128 -7.79 -2.67 -8.78
N SER A 129 -8.69 -3.59 -9.15
CA SER A 129 -8.56 -4.50 -10.29
C SER A 129 -9.52 -4.16 -11.44
N SER A 130 -10.47 -3.24 -11.21
CA SER A 130 -11.40 -2.76 -12.25
C SER A 130 -10.86 -1.53 -12.97
N ASN A 131 -11.15 -1.42 -14.27
CA ASN A 131 -10.85 -0.27 -15.13
C ASN A 131 -11.17 1.08 -14.43
N ASN A 132 -10.37 2.12 -14.67
CA ASN A 132 -10.52 3.49 -14.12
C ASN A 132 -10.24 3.71 -12.61
N MET A 133 -9.33 2.93 -12.02
CA MET A 133 -8.88 3.16 -10.63
C MET A 133 -7.48 3.77 -10.50
N GLY A 134 -6.86 4.14 -11.61
CA GLY A 134 -5.62 4.92 -11.60
C GLY A 134 -5.84 6.40 -11.25
N ILE A 135 -4.71 7.09 -11.10
CA ILE A 135 -4.62 8.50 -10.74
C ILE A 135 -3.86 9.20 -11.86
N CYS A 136 -4.45 10.25 -12.42
CA CYS A 136 -3.77 11.08 -13.40
C CYS A 136 -3.15 12.30 -12.71
N PHE A 137 -1.92 12.64 -13.06
CA PHE A 137 -1.27 13.90 -12.70
C PHE A 137 -1.03 14.71 -13.96
N PHE A 138 -1.44 15.97 -13.94
CA PHE A 138 -1.36 16.88 -15.07
C PHE A 138 -0.29 17.95 -14.87
N PRO A 139 0.26 18.51 -15.96
CA PRO A 139 1.28 19.55 -15.89
C PRO A 139 0.86 20.81 -15.12
N ASN A 140 -0.45 21.09 -15.08
CA ASN A 140 -1.03 22.22 -14.34
C ASN A 140 -1.14 21.97 -12.82
N GLY A 141 -0.65 20.84 -12.31
CA GLY A 141 -0.71 20.47 -10.90
C GLY A 141 -2.03 19.82 -10.47
N SER A 142 -3.01 19.68 -11.36
CA SER A 142 -4.28 19.00 -11.06
C SER A 142 -4.20 17.48 -11.22
N SER A 143 -5.12 16.77 -10.57
CA SER A 143 -5.35 15.35 -10.76
C SER A 143 -6.78 15.14 -11.27
N ALA A 144 -6.99 14.50 -12.42
CA ALA A 144 -8.34 14.36 -12.96
C ALA A 144 -9.13 13.24 -12.27
N ALA A 145 -9.37 13.35 -10.97
CA ALA A 145 -10.35 12.49 -10.30
C ALA A 145 -11.76 12.75 -10.87
N VAL A 146 -12.57 11.68 -10.94
CA VAL A 146 -13.97 11.77 -11.41
C VAL A 146 -14.79 12.68 -10.49
N ASP A 147 -14.55 12.57 -9.19
CA ASP A 147 -15.10 13.42 -8.12
C ASP A 147 -14.06 14.46 -7.66
N ASP A 148 -14.47 15.46 -6.85
CA ASP A 148 -13.56 16.51 -6.32
C ASP A 148 -12.35 15.97 -5.54
N ARG A 149 -12.50 14.76 -5.00
CA ARG A 149 -11.43 13.97 -4.41
C ARG A 149 -11.76 12.49 -4.52
N LYS A 150 -10.74 11.66 -4.47
CA LYS A 150 -10.89 10.20 -4.43
C LYS A 150 -10.07 9.63 -3.29
N GLU A 151 -10.59 8.58 -2.67
CA GLU A 151 -10.00 8.00 -1.47
C GLU A 151 -9.51 6.59 -1.77
N TRP A 152 -8.34 6.26 -1.25
CA TRP A 152 -7.81 4.92 -1.29
C TRP A 152 -7.45 4.44 0.10
N TYR A 153 -7.71 3.16 0.33
CA TYR A 153 -7.48 2.51 1.61
C TYR A 153 -6.53 1.34 1.41
N ILE A 154 -5.55 1.21 2.30
CA ILE A 154 -4.45 0.26 2.25
C ILE A 154 -4.56 -0.60 3.51
N PHE A 155 -4.69 -1.91 3.29
CA PHE A 155 -4.81 -2.92 4.33
C PHE A 155 -3.82 -4.05 4.09
N HIS A 156 -3.49 -4.76 5.16
CA HIS A 156 -2.91 -6.10 5.03
C HIS A 156 -4.02 -7.09 4.67
N SER A 157 -3.82 -7.90 3.64
CA SER A 157 -4.79 -8.90 3.21
C SER A 157 -4.61 -10.28 3.83
N ALA A 158 -3.42 -10.58 4.34
CA ALA A 158 -3.18 -11.83 5.07
C ALA A 158 -3.58 -11.68 6.55
N GLY A 159 -4.21 -12.73 7.07
CA GLY A 159 -4.74 -12.79 8.43
C GLY A 159 -6.03 -13.61 8.49
N ASP A 160 -6.58 -13.68 9.69
CA ASP A 160 -7.90 -14.23 9.99
C ASP A 160 -8.58 -13.37 11.07
N ASN A 161 -9.70 -13.83 11.64
CA ASN A 161 -10.43 -13.08 12.67
C ASN A 161 -9.67 -12.92 13.99
N THR A 162 -8.58 -13.67 14.20
CA THR A 162 -7.80 -13.71 15.45
C THR A 162 -6.43 -13.04 15.31
N THR A 163 -5.77 -13.24 14.16
CA THR A 163 -4.44 -12.71 13.87
C THR A 163 -4.48 -11.96 12.55
N HIS A 164 -4.34 -10.64 12.60
CA HIS A 164 -4.30 -9.75 11.44
C HIS A 164 -3.51 -8.47 11.76
N ALA A 165 -3.24 -7.67 10.74
CA ALA A 165 -2.74 -6.31 10.94
C ALA A 165 -3.83 -5.48 11.60
N ARG A 166 -3.49 -4.78 12.70
CA ARG A 166 -4.40 -3.88 13.41
C ARG A 166 -4.28 -2.44 12.93
N ASN A 167 -3.35 -2.18 12.02
CA ASN A 167 -3.19 -0.89 11.38
C ASN A 167 -3.68 -0.93 9.93
N ALA A 168 -4.27 0.17 9.50
CA ALA A 168 -4.64 0.44 8.12
C ALA A 168 -4.30 1.88 7.79
N TYR A 169 -4.17 2.19 6.50
CA TYR A 169 -3.88 3.54 6.05
C TYR A 169 -4.86 3.95 4.99
N LYS A 170 -5.12 5.25 4.88
CA LYS A 170 -5.84 5.82 3.75
C LYS A 170 -5.04 6.99 3.19
N PHE A 171 -5.22 7.24 1.91
CA PHE A 171 -4.78 8.47 1.30
C PHE A 171 -5.89 9.04 0.41
N VAL A 172 -5.94 10.36 0.35
CA VAL A 172 -6.91 11.11 -0.44
C VAL A 172 -6.15 11.92 -1.46
N VAL A 173 -6.60 11.90 -2.72
CA VAL A 173 -6.05 12.75 -3.77
C VAL A 173 -7.12 13.73 -4.23
N TRP A 174 -6.79 15.02 -4.12
CA TRP A 174 -7.68 16.11 -4.50
C TRP A 174 -7.57 16.45 -5.98
N LYS A 175 -8.72 16.62 -6.63
CA LYS A 175 -8.81 16.82 -8.07
C LYS A 175 -8.09 18.08 -8.53
N THR A 176 -8.35 19.20 -7.88
CA THR A 176 -7.87 20.52 -8.35
C THR A 176 -6.38 20.73 -8.11
N THR A 177 -5.84 20.21 -7.00
CA THR A 177 -4.48 20.51 -6.53
C THR A 177 -3.51 19.34 -6.62
N SER A 178 -4.01 18.13 -6.92
CA SER A 178 -3.29 16.87 -6.70
C SER A 178 -2.75 16.71 -5.28
N PHE A 179 -3.26 17.46 -4.30
CA PHE A 179 -2.80 17.35 -2.94
C PHE A 179 -3.09 15.94 -2.43
N ILE A 180 -2.11 15.33 -1.75
CA ILE A 180 -2.21 13.97 -1.24
C ILE A 180 -2.21 14.05 0.29
N GLU A 181 -3.37 13.82 0.87
CA GLU A 181 -3.54 13.66 2.31
C GLU A 181 -3.35 12.20 2.69
N THR A 182 -2.78 11.98 3.86
CA THR A 182 -2.60 10.64 4.43
C THR A 182 -3.26 10.59 5.79
N SER A 183 -3.83 9.43 6.11
CA SER A 183 -4.36 9.19 7.43
C SER A 183 -4.13 7.73 7.83
N THR A 184 -4.03 7.50 9.12
CA THR A 184 -3.76 6.20 9.71
C THR A 184 -4.92 5.74 10.59
N CYS A 185 -5.14 4.44 10.61
CA CYS A 185 -5.97 3.73 11.57
C CYS A 185 -5.03 2.91 12.43
N ARG A 186 -4.87 3.25 13.71
CA ARG A 186 -3.94 2.56 14.62
C ARG A 186 -4.72 1.68 15.59
N GLY A 187 -4.38 0.39 15.64
CA GLY A 187 -4.94 -0.58 16.58
C GLY A 187 -6.39 -1.02 16.35
N ASN A 188 -7.13 -0.34 15.47
CA ASN A 188 -8.57 -0.50 15.28
C ASN A 188 -8.95 -1.06 13.90
N ALA A 189 -7.98 -1.54 13.12
CA ALA A 189 -8.30 -2.20 11.86
C ALA A 189 -8.81 -3.64 12.12
N THR A 190 -9.91 -4.02 11.47
CA THR A 190 -10.38 -5.42 11.47
C THR A 190 -9.89 -6.15 10.22
N TYR A 191 -9.82 -7.48 10.31
CA TYR A 191 -9.40 -8.30 9.19
C TYR A 191 -10.34 -8.09 8.00
N ALA A 192 -9.76 -7.76 6.85
CA ALA A 192 -10.51 -7.57 5.63
C ALA A 192 -9.77 -8.24 4.48
N ASN A 193 -10.11 -9.52 4.26
CA ASN A 193 -9.63 -10.37 3.17
C ASN A 193 -9.57 -9.59 1.84
N ILE A 194 -8.60 -9.91 0.98
CA ILE A 194 -8.41 -9.33 -0.35
C ILE A 194 -9.68 -9.34 -1.23
N SER A 195 -10.58 -10.29 -1.00
CA SER A 195 -11.86 -10.40 -1.70
C SER A 195 -12.98 -9.53 -1.14
N SER A 196 -12.84 -9.03 0.09
CA SER A 196 -13.86 -8.20 0.76
C SER A 196 -14.07 -6.88 0.00
N ARG A 197 -15.19 -6.19 0.26
CA ARG A 197 -15.41 -4.79 -0.15
C ARG A 197 -15.63 -3.86 1.05
N ALA A 198 -15.60 -4.41 2.26
CA ALA A 198 -15.80 -3.65 3.48
C ALA A 198 -14.55 -2.86 3.85
N LEU A 199 -14.77 -1.64 4.35
CA LEU A 199 -13.78 -0.87 5.07
C LEU A 199 -13.79 -1.32 6.52
N SER A 200 -12.61 -1.62 7.06
CA SER A 200 -12.45 -2.13 8.41
C SER A 200 -11.67 -1.15 9.29
N CYS A 201 -12.21 0.05 9.51
CA CYS A 201 -11.65 0.96 10.52
C CYS A 201 -12.74 1.89 11.09
N SER A 202 -12.80 1.97 12.41
CA SER A 202 -13.77 2.81 13.14
C SER A 202 -13.32 4.28 13.28
N LYS A 203 -12.01 4.57 13.25
CA LYS A 203 -11.47 5.93 13.43
C LYS A 203 -10.18 6.15 12.65
N TRP A 204 -10.19 7.18 11.81
CA TRP A 204 -9.03 7.64 11.04
C TRP A 204 -8.40 8.87 11.69
N ILE A 205 -7.08 8.89 11.76
CA ILE A 205 -6.27 9.98 12.33
C ILE A 205 -5.46 10.56 11.17
N GLU A 206 -5.63 11.84 10.87
CA GLU A 206 -4.84 12.55 9.86
C GLU A 206 -3.37 12.65 10.30
N GLU A 207 -2.46 12.45 9.35
CA GLU A 207 -1.00 12.53 9.54
C GLU A 207 -0.42 13.77 8.87
#